data_AF-A0A933WZA1-F1
#
_entry.id   AF-A0A933WZA1-F1
#
_cell.length_a   1.000
_cell.length_b   1.000
_cell.length_c   1.000
_cell.angle_alpha   90.00
_cell.angle_beta   90.00
_cell.angle_gamma   90.00
#
_symmetry.space_group_name_H-M   'P 1'
#
loop_
_entity.id
_entity.type
_entity.pdbx_description
1 polymer ?
#
loop_
_entity_poly.entity_id
_entity_poly.type
_entity_poly.pdbx_seq_one_letter_code
_entity_poly.pdbx_strand_id
1 'polypeptide(L)'
;MNATEQTVSDERVVHDTAVLKQYGLRWAVLAGWRDALNLRQVNLAAGVDRLLEHVRTKLASGCFSVCEVGCDLTQLEGALTSADSSTDHNWVEFWVDLLANSMKDNAETEHILKIPAIKARYNNCGLSVCRC
;
A
#
# COMPACT_ATOMS: atom_id res chain seq x y z
N MET A 1 36.65 -12.60 9.99
CA MET A 1 35.18 -12.58 9.84
C MET A 1 34.85 -11.19 9.33
N ASN A 2 34.34 -11.14 8.09
CA ASN A 2 34.59 -10.10 7.11
C ASN A 2 33.71 -8.85 7.28
N ALA A 3 34.33 -7.68 7.32
CA ALA A 3 33.64 -6.38 7.22
C ALA A 3 32.79 -6.26 5.93
N THR A 4 33.16 -6.98 4.86
CA THR A 4 32.47 -7.00 3.57
C THR A 4 31.14 -7.77 3.59
N GLU A 5 30.99 -8.79 4.45
CA GLU A 5 29.70 -9.50 4.63
C GLU A 5 28.71 -8.67 5.44
N GLN A 6 29.23 -7.85 6.36
CA GLN A 6 28.41 -7.03 7.25
C GLN A 6 27.81 -5.82 6.52
N THR A 7 28.55 -5.18 5.61
CA THR A 7 28.05 -4.06 4.79
C THR A 7 26.98 -4.48 3.78
N VAL A 8 27.13 -5.67 3.15
CA VAL A 8 26.15 -6.19 2.18
C VAL A 8 24.84 -6.61 2.88
N SER A 9 24.93 -7.11 4.11
CA SER A 9 23.76 -7.41 4.94
C SER A 9 22.97 -6.15 5.32
N ASP A 10 23.66 -5.07 5.71
CA ASP A 10 23.01 -3.81 6.11
C ASP A 10 22.31 -3.12 4.94
N GLU A 11 22.91 -3.07 3.74
CA GLU A 11 22.30 -2.46 2.56
C GLU A 11 21.01 -3.18 2.12
N ARG A 12 20.97 -4.50 2.23
CA ARG A 12 19.80 -5.32 1.89
C ARG A 12 18.63 -5.03 2.84
N VAL A 13 18.90 -5.00 4.14
CA VAL A 13 17.90 -4.71 5.18
C VAL A 13 17.33 -3.30 5.03
N VAL A 14 18.16 -2.32 4.68
CA VAL A 14 17.72 -0.93 4.41
C VAL A 14 16.83 -0.87 3.17
N HIS A 15 17.18 -1.58 2.10
CA HIS A 15 16.39 -1.59 0.87
C HIS A 15 15.04 -2.30 1.07
N ASP A 16 15.03 -3.46 1.73
CA ASP A 16 13.80 -4.21 2.02
C ASP A 16 12.84 -3.39 2.92
N THR A 17 13.39 -2.66 3.89
CA THR A 17 12.60 -1.77 4.74
C THR A 17 11.99 -0.59 3.96
N ALA A 18 12.73 -0.02 3.00
CA ALA A 18 12.23 1.07 2.16
C ALA A 18 11.07 0.60 1.25
N VAL A 19 11.22 -0.57 0.63
CA VAL A 19 10.17 -1.16 -0.22
C VAL A 19 8.93 -1.49 0.59
N LEU A 20 9.08 -2.05 1.80
CA LEU A 20 7.94 -2.31 2.69
C LEU A 20 7.18 -1.03 3.08
N LYS A 21 7.89 0.07 3.30
CA LYS A 21 7.25 1.38 3.57
C LYS A 21 6.46 1.89 2.37
N GLN A 22 7.02 1.78 1.16
CA GLN A 22 6.32 2.16 -0.07
C GLN A 22 5.07 1.30 -0.30
N TYR A 23 5.16 0.00 -0.09
CA TYR A 23 4.00 -0.89 -0.20
C TYR A 23 2.95 -0.65 0.88
N GLY A 24 3.38 -0.32 2.09
CA GLY A 24 2.47 0.13 3.14
C GLY A 24 1.73 1.41 2.77
N LEU A 25 2.41 2.35 2.12
CA LEU A 25 1.79 3.59 1.64
C LEU A 25 0.81 3.31 0.51
N ARG A 26 1.21 2.48 -0.47
CA ARG A 26 0.33 2.04 -1.56
C ARG A 26 -0.92 1.35 -1.03
N TRP A 27 -0.77 0.45 -0.06
CA TRP A 27 -1.89 -0.18 0.63
C TRP A 27 -2.80 0.84 1.31
N ALA A 28 -2.23 1.83 2.01
CA ALA A 28 -3.00 2.87 2.67
C ALA A 28 -3.79 3.75 1.70
N VAL A 29 -3.23 4.05 0.52
CA VAL A 29 -3.93 4.74 -0.58
C VAL A 29 -5.12 3.90 -1.07
N LEU A 30 -4.92 2.61 -1.35
CA LEU A 30 -5.99 1.69 -1.77
C LEU A 30 -7.09 1.57 -0.71
N ALA A 31 -6.73 1.50 0.57
CA ALA A 31 -7.69 1.50 1.68
C ALA A 31 -8.49 2.80 1.76
N GLY A 32 -7.83 3.94 1.56
CA GLY A 32 -8.50 5.24 1.45
C GLY A 32 -9.46 5.32 0.26
N TRP A 33 -9.06 4.78 -0.89
CA TRP A 33 -9.91 4.72 -2.08
C TRP A 33 -11.15 3.86 -1.85
N ARG A 34 -10.98 2.67 -1.26
CA ARG A 34 -12.08 1.80 -0.83
C ARG A 34 -13.04 2.55 0.11
N ASP A 35 -12.53 3.28 1.09
CA ASP A 35 -13.36 4.04 2.03
C ASP A 35 -14.15 5.15 1.32
N ALA A 36 -13.53 5.86 0.37
CA ALA A 36 -14.20 6.87 -0.44
C ALA A 36 -15.29 6.29 -1.35
N LEU A 37 -15.08 5.09 -1.91
CA LEU A 37 -16.10 4.37 -2.66
C LEU A 37 -17.27 3.93 -1.77
N ASN A 38 -16.98 3.46 -0.56
CA ASN A 38 -18.00 3.08 0.42
C ASN A 38 -18.83 4.30 0.88
N LEU A 39 -18.22 5.47 1.07
CA LEU A 39 -18.93 6.72 1.38
C LEU A 39 -19.87 7.14 0.24
N ARG A 40 -19.47 6.89 -1.02
CA ARG A 40 -20.30 7.08 -2.21
C ARG A 40 -21.29 5.94 -2.46
N GLN A 41 -21.36 4.95 -1.57
CA GLN A 41 -22.23 3.77 -1.69
C GLN A 41 -22.03 2.97 -2.99
N VAL A 42 -20.80 2.95 -3.51
CA VAL A 42 -20.45 2.17 -4.70
C VAL A 42 -20.33 0.69 -4.31
N ASN A 43 -21.02 -0.18 -5.04
CA ASN A 43 -20.95 -1.62 -4.82
C ASN A 43 -19.58 -2.15 -5.24
N LEU A 44 -18.84 -2.69 -4.27
CA LEU A 44 -17.56 -3.35 -4.50
C LEU A 44 -17.75 -4.85 -4.72
N ALA A 45 -16.86 -5.45 -5.50
CA ALA A 45 -16.84 -6.90 -5.70
C ALA A 45 -16.68 -7.64 -4.35
N ALA A 46 -17.36 -8.78 -4.24
CA ALA A 46 -17.24 -9.64 -3.07
C ALA A 46 -15.77 -10.07 -2.89
N GLY A 47 -15.17 -9.72 -1.75
CA GLY A 47 -13.80 -10.10 -1.41
C GLY A 47 -12.78 -8.97 -1.40
N VAL A 48 -13.10 -7.75 -1.89
CA VAL A 48 -12.19 -6.60 -1.81
C VAL A 48 -11.73 -6.34 -0.37
N ASP A 49 -12.66 -6.32 0.58
CA ASP A 49 -12.34 -6.10 2.00
C ASP A 49 -11.45 -7.21 2.59
N ARG A 50 -11.67 -8.46 2.18
CA ARG A 50 -10.85 -9.60 2.63
C ARG A 50 -9.45 -9.52 2.05
N LEU A 51 -9.32 -9.16 0.77
CA LEU A 51 -8.03 -9.00 0.12
C LEU A 51 -7.26 -7.83 0.74
N LEU A 52 -7.93 -6.73 1.07
CA LEU A 52 -7.33 -5.58 1.72
C LEU A 52 -6.76 -5.94 3.10
N GLU A 53 -7.50 -6.71 3.89
CA GLU A 53 -7.03 -7.20 5.19
C GLU A 53 -5.90 -8.24 5.07
N HIS A 54 -5.96 -9.10 4.05
CA HIS A 54 -4.92 -10.08 3.78
C HIS A 54 -3.59 -9.41 3.44
N VAL A 55 -3.60 -8.41 2.54
CA VAL A 55 -2.41 -7.62 2.19
C VAL A 55 -1.85 -6.89 3.41
N ARG A 56 -2.72 -6.29 4.23
CA ARG A 56 -2.32 -5.64 5.49
C ARG A 56 -1.57 -6.63 6.39
N THR A 57 -2.10 -7.84 6.55
CA THR A 57 -1.48 -8.89 7.37
C THR A 57 -0.12 -9.32 6.81
N LYS A 58 -0.01 -9.50 5.48
CA LYS A 58 1.26 -9.83 4.84
C LYS A 58 2.32 -8.75 5.09
N LEU A 59 1.95 -7.49 4.86
CA LEU A 59 2.82 -6.33 5.11
C LEU A 59 3.26 -6.22 6.57
N ALA A 60 2.31 -6.35 7.50
CA ALA A 60 2.60 -6.29 8.93
C ALA A 60 3.52 -7.43 9.40
N SER A 61 3.42 -8.61 8.76
CA SER A 61 4.22 -9.78 9.11
C SER A 61 5.66 -9.72 8.57
N GLY A 62 5.93 -8.95 7.51
CA GLY A 62 7.27 -8.88 6.89
C GLY A 62 7.81 -10.20 6.31
N CYS A 63 7.06 -11.31 6.40
CA CYS A 63 7.53 -12.66 6.01
C CYS A 63 7.22 -13.04 4.56
N PHE A 64 6.60 -12.15 3.80
CA PHE A 64 6.17 -12.42 2.42
C PHE A 64 7.07 -11.73 1.41
N SER A 65 7.21 -12.35 0.24
CA SER A 65 8.01 -11.75 -0.82
C SER A 65 7.36 -10.47 -1.36
N VAL A 66 8.20 -9.55 -1.80
CA VAL A 66 7.79 -8.30 -2.47
C VAL A 66 6.87 -8.59 -3.66
N CYS A 67 7.16 -9.63 -4.45
CA CYS A 67 6.34 -10.02 -5.59
C CYS A 67 4.92 -10.45 -5.19
N GLU A 68 4.77 -11.26 -4.15
CA GLU A 68 3.46 -11.73 -3.68
C GLU A 68 2.60 -10.56 -3.20
N VAL A 69 3.18 -9.65 -2.43
CA VAL A 69 2.48 -8.46 -1.95
C VAL A 69 2.11 -7.53 -3.11
N GLY A 70 3.02 -7.34 -4.08
CA GLY A 70 2.79 -6.53 -5.27
C GLY A 70 1.65 -7.05 -6.16
N CYS A 71 1.55 -8.37 -6.34
CA CYS A 71 0.45 -9.00 -7.08
C CYS A 71 -0.91 -8.72 -6.42
N ASP A 72 -1.01 -8.90 -5.09
CA ASP A 72 -2.26 -8.65 -4.37
C ASP A 72 -2.65 -7.15 -4.39
N LEU A 73 -1.67 -6.25 -4.28
CA LEU A 73 -1.89 -4.80 -4.40
C LEU A 73 -2.41 -4.41 -5.80
N THR A 74 -1.86 -5.02 -6.86
CA THR A 74 -2.31 -4.80 -8.23
C THR A 74 -3.73 -5.32 -8.45
N GLN A 75 -4.05 -6.47 -7.85
CA GLN A 75 -5.40 -7.02 -7.89
C GLN A 75 -6.42 -6.10 -7.19
N LEU A 76 -6.06 -5.53 -6.03
CA LEU A 76 -6.88 -4.53 -5.34
C LEU A 76 -7.12 -3.28 -6.20
N GLU A 77 -6.05 -2.73 -6.78
CA GLU A 77 -6.12 -1.58 -7.67
C GLU A 77 -7.07 -1.82 -8.84
N GLY A 78 -6.95 -2.96 -9.53
CA GLY A 78 -7.84 -3.30 -10.63
C GLY A 78 -9.31 -3.39 -10.21
N ALA A 79 -9.58 -4.00 -9.05
CA ALA A 79 -10.94 -4.11 -8.51
C ALA A 79 -11.54 -2.74 -8.16
N LEU A 80 -10.77 -1.86 -7.51
CA LEU A 80 -11.23 -0.52 -7.13
C LEU A 80 -11.38 0.40 -8.36
N THR A 81 -10.44 0.33 -9.29
CA THR A 81 -10.50 1.07 -10.56
C THR A 81 -11.74 0.70 -11.36
N SER A 82 -12.01 -0.61 -11.50
CA SER A 82 -13.20 -1.09 -12.20
C SER A 82 -14.50 -0.66 -11.52
N ALA A 83 -14.52 -0.62 -10.18
CA ALA A 83 -15.70 -0.18 -9.45
C ALA A 83 -15.91 1.34 -9.59
N ASP A 84 -14.86 2.14 -9.43
CA ASP A 84 -14.97 3.60 -9.50
C ASP A 84 -15.31 4.08 -10.91
N SER A 85 -14.63 3.54 -11.94
CA SER A 85 -14.86 3.93 -13.34
C SER A 85 -16.27 3.62 -13.85
N SER A 86 -17.00 2.73 -13.17
CA SER A 86 -18.40 2.42 -13.48
C SER A 86 -19.39 3.48 -12.98
N THR A 87 -18.91 4.55 -12.34
CA THR A 87 -19.74 5.63 -11.78
C THR A 87 -19.61 6.93 -12.56
N ASP A 88 -20.69 7.71 -12.61
CA ASP A 88 -20.72 9.01 -13.33
C ASP A 88 -19.77 10.05 -12.72
N HIS A 89 -19.51 9.96 -11.42
CA HIS A 89 -18.62 10.86 -10.68
C HIS A 89 -17.41 10.09 -10.16
N ASN A 90 -16.65 9.50 -11.08
CA ASN A 90 -15.48 8.70 -10.74
C ASN A 90 -14.24 9.58 -10.48
N TRP A 91 -13.39 9.14 -9.55
CA TRP A 91 -12.16 9.85 -9.16
C TRP A 91 -10.91 9.01 -9.47
N VAL A 92 -10.98 8.17 -10.51
CA VAL A 92 -9.93 7.19 -10.85
C VAL A 92 -8.58 7.88 -11.03
N GLU A 93 -8.52 8.95 -11.81
CA GLU A 93 -7.26 9.67 -12.09
C GLU A 93 -6.58 10.16 -10.80
N PHE A 94 -7.35 10.77 -9.89
CA PHE A 94 -6.84 11.23 -8.61
C PHE A 94 -6.21 10.09 -7.78
N TRP A 95 -6.87 8.94 -7.71
CA TRP A 95 -6.37 7.80 -6.93
C TRP A 95 -5.18 7.12 -7.61
N VAL A 96 -5.20 6.98 -8.93
CA VAL A 96 -4.08 6.41 -9.71
C VAL A 96 -2.84 7.29 -9.59
N ASP A 97 -2.99 8.62 -9.61
CA ASP A 97 -1.88 9.55 -9.39
C ASP A 97 -1.26 9.36 -7.99
N LEU A 98 -2.09 9.22 -6.95
CA LEU A 98 -1.61 8.91 -5.60
C LEU A 98 -0.88 7.55 -5.53
N LEU A 99 -1.36 6.53 -6.25
CA LEU A 99 -0.72 5.22 -6.31
C LEU A 99 0.63 5.30 -7.03
N ALA A 100 0.71 6.03 -8.14
CA ALA A 100 1.96 6.26 -8.85
C ALA A 100 3.00 6.97 -7.97
N ASN A 101 2.55 7.94 -7.17
CA ASN A 101 3.41 8.68 -6.23
C ASN A 101 3.76 7.85 -4.97
N SER A 102 2.94 6.88 -4.58
CA SER A 102 3.20 6.05 -3.38
C SER A 102 4.46 5.18 -3.47
N MET A 103 4.95 4.95 -4.69
CA MET A 103 6.17 4.18 -4.97
C MET A 103 7.41 5.06 -5.21
N LYS A 104 7.27 6.39 -5.08
CA LYS A 104 8.38 7.33 -5.26
C LYS A 104 9.16 7.53 -3.95
N ASP A 105 9.93 8.61 -3.88
CA ASP A 105 10.79 8.94 -2.76
C ASP A 105 10.03 9.38 -1.49
N ASN A 106 10.79 9.71 -0.45
CA ASN A 106 10.25 10.11 0.85
C ASN A 106 9.45 11.43 0.80
N ALA A 107 9.74 12.35 -0.12
CA ALA A 107 9.05 13.63 -0.19
C ALA A 107 7.59 13.43 -0.65
N GLU A 108 7.38 12.54 -1.61
CA GLU A 108 6.05 12.12 -2.06
C GLU A 108 5.29 11.38 -0.96
N THR A 109 5.98 10.55 -0.17
CA THR A 109 5.38 9.91 1.01
C THR A 109 4.82 10.94 1.99
N GLU A 110 5.60 11.96 2.34
CA GLU A 110 5.14 13.03 3.23
C GLU A 110 3.97 13.82 2.66
N HIS A 111 3.95 14.03 1.33
CA HIS A 111 2.84 14.70 0.66
C HIS A 111 1.55 13.89 0.76
N ILE A 112 1.57 12.60 0.42
CA ILE A 112 0.41 11.71 0.48
C ILE A 112 -0.11 11.59 1.92
N LEU A 113 0.78 11.54 2.92
CA LEU A 113 0.42 11.47 4.34
C LEU A 113 -0.19 12.76 4.91
N LYS A 114 -0.29 13.85 4.12
CA LYS A 114 -1.10 15.02 4.49
C LYS A 114 -2.60 14.73 4.39
N ILE A 115 -3.00 13.72 3.61
CA ILE A 115 -4.40 13.30 3.49
C ILE A 115 -4.78 12.49 4.74
N PRO A 116 -5.67 12.98 5.63
CA PRO A 116 -5.91 12.37 6.93
C PRO A 116 -6.38 10.92 6.88
N ALA A 117 -7.24 10.59 5.91
CA ALA A 117 -7.74 9.22 5.72
C ALA A 117 -6.61 8.23 5.39
N ILE A 118 -5.68 8.63 4.52
CA ILE A 118 -4.53 7.80 4.14
C ILE A 118 -3.55 7.68 5.31
N LYS A 119 -3.27 8.79 6.01
CA LYS A 119 -2.41 8.80 7.20
C LYS A 119 -2.91 7.84 8.29
N ALA A 120 -4.22 7.87 8.57
CA ALA A 120 -4.82 6.98 9.56
C ALA A 120 -4.65 5.50 9.17
N ARG A 121 -4.87 5.17 7.89
CA ARG A 121 -4.64 3.80 7.37
C ARG A 121 -3.16 3.42 7.47
N TYR A 122 -2.25 4.26 6.98
CA TYR A 122 -0.81 4.00 6.99
C TYR A 122 -0.27 3.72 8.40
N ASN A 123 -0.65 4.55 9.38
CA ASN A 123 -0.26 4.34 10.78
C ASN A 123 -0.79 3.02 11.37
N ASN A 124 -1.95 2.56 10.89
CA ASN A 124 -2.57 1.29 11.30
C ASN A 124 -2.10 0.08 10.46
N CYS A 125 -1.19 0.27 9.50
CA CYS A 125 -0.66 -0.80 8.65
C CYS A 125 0.24 -1.77 9.44
N GLY A 126 0.73 -1.39 10.63
CA GLY A 126 1.45 -2.30 11.53
C GLY A 126 2.90 -2.60 11.13
N LEU A 127 3.50 -1.79 10.25
CA LEU A 127 4.88 -1.96 9.75
C LEU A 127 5.99 -1.86 10.83
N SER A 128 5.64 -1.61 12.09
CA SER A 128 6.58 -1.31 13.18
C SER A 128 7.07 -2.53 13.97
N VAL A 129 6.74 -3.77 13.59
CA VAL A 129 6.89 -4.92 14.51
C VAL A 129 7.79 -6.05 14.02
N CYS A 130 8.13 -6.17 12.74
CA CYS A 130 8.94 -7.30 12.28
C CYS A 130 10.44 -6.98 12.24
N ARG A 131 11.17 -7.59 13.18
CA ARG A 131 12.61 -7.87 13.08
C ARG A 131 12.74 -9.28 12.49
N CYS A 132 13.10 -9.36 11.21
CA CYS A 132 13.62 -10.61 10.64
C CYS A 132 15.07 -10.81 11.08
#